data_AF-A0A6V7HTJ4-F1
#
_entry.id   AF-A0A6V7HTJ4-F1
#
_cell.length_a   1.000
_cell.length_b   1.000
_cell.length_c   1.000
_cell.angle_alpha   90.00
_cell.angle_beta   90.00
_cell.angle_gamma   90.00
#
_symmetry.space_group_name_H-M   'P 1'
#
loop_
_entity.id
_entity.type
_entity.pdbx_description
1 polymer ?
#
loop_
_entity_poly.entity_id
_entity_poly.type
_entity_poly.pdbx_seq_one_letter_code
_entity_poly.pdbx_strand_id
1 'polypeptide(L)' 'NVVRKIEASETDGRDKPRKDVVIADCGAEDVSEPFSVSKDDATE' A
#
# COMPACT_ATOMS: atom_id res chain seq x y z
N ASN A 1 2.50 -10.42 -0.58
CA ASN A 1 2.36 -8.98 -0.27
C ASN A 1 1.23 -8.41 -1.13
N VAL A 2 0.18 -7.83 -0.53
CA VAL A 2 -0.99 -7.27 -1.26
C VAL A 2 -0.61 -6.02 -2.04
N VAL A 3 0.25 -5.16 -1.48
CA VAL A 3 0.75 -3.95 -2.14
C VAL A 3 1.46 -4.28 -3.45
N ARG A 4 2.34 -5.29 -3.46
CA ARG A 4 3.03 -5.75 -4.69
C ARG A 4 2.07 -6.26 -5.78
N LYS A 5 0.91 -6.81 -5.39
CA LYS A 5 -0.11 -7.24 -6.36
C LYS A 5 -0.83 -6.05 -7.00
N ILE A 6 -1.06 -5.00 -6.22
CA ILE A 6 -1.66 -3.74 -6.70
C ILE A 6 -0.68 -2.99 -7.60
N GLU A 7 0.59 -2.91 -7.20
CA GLU A 7 1.69 -2.32 -7.98
C GLU A 7 1.83 -2.96 -9.36
N ALA A 8 1.72 -4.28 -9.44
CA ALA A 8 1.81 -5.02 -10.70
C ALA A 8 0.51 -5.00 -11.54
N SER A 9 -0.51 -4.21 -11.14
CA SER A 9 -1.77 -4.14 -11.89
C SER A 9 -1.59 -3.39 -13.20
N GLU A 10 -2.31 -3.83 -14.24
CA GLU A 10 -2.25 -3.19 -15.56
C GLU A 10 -2.85 -1.77 -15.49
N THR A 11 -2.07 -0.77 -15.88
CA THR A 11 -2.47 0.65 -15.89
C THR A 11 -2.71 1.19 -17.30
N ASP A 12 -3.34 2.35 -17.40
CA ASP A 12 -3.36 3.18 -18.61
C ASP A 12 -2.15 4.13 -18.66
N GLY A 13 -2.04 4.94 -19.72
CA GLY A 13 -0.94 5.89 -19.88
C GLY A 13 -0.93 7.08 -18.90
N ARG A 14 -1.82 7.09 -17.91
CA ARG A 14 -1.92 8.09 -16.84
C ARG A 14 -1.74 7.43 -15.46
N ASP A 15 -1.18 6.22 -15.44
CA ASP A 15 -0.96 5.41 -14.25
C ASP A 15 -2.25 5.02 -13.51
N LYS A 16 -3.41 5.09 -14.18
CA LYS A 16 -4.68 4.63 -13.61
C LYS A 16 -4.82 3.12 -13.84
N PRO A 17 -5.03 2.29 -12.80
CA PRO A 17 -5.34 0.88 -12.97
C PRO A 17 -6.57 0.67 -13.88
N ARG A 18 -6.46 -0.25 -14.84
CA ARG A 18 -7.57 -0.59 -15.75
C ARG A 18 -8.74 -1.25 -15.03
N LYS A 19 -8.43 -2.02 -13.98
CA LYS A 19 -9.40 -2.53 -13.02
C LYS A 19 -9.35 -1.65 -11.79
N ASP A 20 -10.50 -1.21 -11.32
CA ASP A 20 -10.56 -0.36 -10.13
C ASP A 20 -9.98 -1.11 -8.91
N VAL A 21 -9.01 -0.47 -8.26
CA VAL A 21 -8.44 -0.92 -6.99
C VAL A 21 -9.12 -0.10 -5.90
N VAL A 22 -10.05 -0.72 -5.18
CA VAL A 22 -10.87 -0.08 -4.16
C VAL A 22 -10.53 -0.61 -2.76
N ILE A 23 -10.54 0.28 -1.77
CA ILE A 23 -10.50 -0.11 -0.36
C ILE A 23 -11.91 -0.57 -0.01
N ALA A 24 -12.10 -1.89 0.10
CA ALA A 24 -13.41 -2.48 0.34
C ALA A 24 -13.92 -2.24 1.78
N ASP A 25 -12.99 -2.21 2.74
CA ASP A 25 -13.24 -1.96 4.16
C ASP A 25 -11.95 -1.43 4.80
N CYS A 26 -12.08 -0.59 5.83
CA CYS A 26 -10.94 -0.04 6.58
C CYS A 26 -11.33 0.37 8.00
N GLY A 27 -10.36 0.34 8.91
CA GLY A 27 -10.51 0.80 10.29
C GLY A 27 -9.20 1.36 10.84
N ALA A 28 -9.23 1.70 12.12
CA ALA A 28 -8.05 2.11 12.90
C ALA A 28 -7.75 1.04 13.95
N GLU A 29 -6.47 0.79 14.19
CA GLU A 29 -5.98 -0.12 15.22
C GLU A 29 -5.24 0.68 16.29
N ASP A 30 -5.52 0.38 17.56
CA ASP A 30 -4.88 1.06 18.68
C ASP A 30 -3.48 0.51 18.94
N VAL A 31 -2.49 1.40 18.99
CA VAL A 31 -1.12 1.07 19.38
C VAL A 31 -0.90 1.59 20.81
N SER A 32 -0.89 0.67 21.78
CA SER A 32 -0.81 1.03 23.21
C SER A 32 0.49 1.74 23.60
N GLU A 33 1.59 1.40 22.93
CA GLU A 33 2.92 1.97 23.17
C GLU A 33 3.63 2.25 21.84
N PRO A 34 4.18 3.47 21.64
CA PRO A 34 4.96 3.77 20.45
C PRO A 34 6.21 2.90 20.32
N PHE A 35 6.54 2.51 19.10
CA PHE A 35 7.76 1.75 18.79
C PHE A 35 8.52 2.38 17.62
N SER A 36 9.84 2.21 17.61
CA SER A 36 10.69 2.62 16.49
C SER A 36 10.71 1.55 15.40
N VAL A 37 10.75 1.97 14.14
CA VAL A 37 10.97 1.08 12.98
C VAL A 37 12.34 1.32 12.35
N SER A 38 12.91 0.29 11.74
CA SER A 38 14.15 0.43 10.96
C SER A 38 13.90 1.19 9.65
N LYS A 39 14.96 1.79 9.11
CA LYS A 39 14.96 2.47 7.80
C LYS A 39 15.62 1.65 6.69
N ASP A 40 15.95 0.38 6.94
CA ASP A 40 16.73 -0.45 6.03
C ASP A 40 16.07 -0.63 4.65
N ASP A 41 14.73 -0.62 4.59
CA ASP A 41 13.97 -0.78 3.33
C ASP A 41 13.71 0.55 2.61
N ALA A 42 14.10 1.70 3.18
CA ALA A 42 13.94 3.00 2.55
C ALA A 42 15.09 3.26 1.56
N THR A 43 14.85 2.97 0.29
CA THR A 43 15.75 3.33 -0.83
C THR A 43 15.45 4.74 -1.33
N GLU A 44 16.46 5.45 -1.88
CA GLU A 44 16.31 6.79 -2.49
C GLU A 44 15.22 6.88 -3.58
#